data_AF-A0A1I7YUC4-F1
#
_entry.id   AF-A0A1I7YUC4-F1
#
_cell.length_a   1.000
_cell.length_b   1.000
_cell.length_c   1.000
_cell.angle_alpha   90.00
_cell.angle_beta   90.00
_cell.angle_gamma   90.00
#
_symmetry.space_group_name_H-M   'P 1'
#
loop_
_entity.id
_entity.type
_entity.pdbx_description
1 polymer ?
#
loop_
_entity_poly.entity_id
_entity_poly.type
_entity_poly.pdbx_seq_one_letter_code
_entity_poly.pdbx_strand_id
1 'polypeptide(L)'
;MCLLVFCSLLIISVAYCAPLEDHQCGDNEEWKSHVICDSFCVEFPYNCTDPVFASEAKCMCKQGFVRGANQRCVLVADCPSGKTMKNELSKESRNYLAENDPCQLTDCEENQICKNKPIPCLEGPCPLIADCVNKD
;
A
#
# COMPACT_ATOMS: atom_id res chain seq x y z
N MET A 1 -47.10 53.06 -12.71
CA MET A 1 -45.99 53.44 -13.61
C MET A 1 -44.75 53.51 -12.75
N CYS A 2 -43.94 52.46 -12.77
CA CYS A 2 -42.74 52.34 -13.59
C CYS A 2 -41.52 52.69 -12.73
N LEU A 3 -40.40 51.97 -12.74
CA LEU A 3 -40.03 50.64 -13.19
C LEU A 3 -38.51 50.63 -12.92
N LEU A 4 -37.96 49.51 -12.42
CA LEU A 4 -36.55 49.12 -12.58
C LEU A 4 -35.53 50.02 -11.83
N VAL A 5 -34.61 49.51 -11.02
CA VAL A 5 -33.59 48.53 -11.37
C VAL A 5 -33.25 47.75 -10.10
N PHE A 6 -34.01 46.69 -9.85
CA PHE A 6 -33.47 45.50 -9.18
C PHE A 6 -32.61 44.79 -10.20
N CYS A 7 -31.34 45.14 -10.33
CA CYS A 7 -30.39 44.27 -11.00
C CYS A 7 -28.96 44.70 -10.74
N SER A 8 -28.17 43.74 -10.27
CA SER A 8 -26.73 43.66 -10.35
C SER A 8 -25.90 44.44 -9.31
N LEU A 9 -25.05 43.66 -8.61
CA LEU A 9 -23.79 44.06 -7.96
C LEU A 9 -23.81 44.34 -6.45
N LEU A 10 -24.44 43.48 -5.65
CA LEU A 10 -23.94 43.21 -4.29
C LEU A 10 -23.36 41.79 -4.23
N ILE A 11 -22.07 41.79 -4.59
CA ILE A 11 -20.99 40.89 -4.18
C ILE A 11 -21.39 39.96 -3.01
N ILE A 12 -21.86 38.75 -3.32
CA ILE A 12 -21.78 37.64 -2.37
C ILE A 12 -20.63 36.78 -2.87
N SER A 13 -19.42 37.18 -2.53
CA SER A 13 -18.27 36.29 -2.51
C SER A 13 -18.50 35.29 -1.38
N VAL A 14 -19.32 34.27 -1.65
CA VAL A 14 -19.35 33.06 -0.83
C VAL A 14 -17.96 32.44 -0.98
N ALA A 15 -17.08 32.73 -0.03
CA ALA A 15 -15.90 31.92 0.19
C ALA A 15 -16.42 30.52 0.53
N TYR A 16 -16.50 29.65 -0.48
CA TYR A 16 -16.72 28.22 -0.29
C TYR A 16 -15.49 27.69 0.44
N CYS A 17 -15.50 27.81 1.76
CA CYS A 17 -14.65 27.03 2.63
C CYS A 17 -15.26 25.63 2.61
N ALA A 18 -14.80 24.78 1.69
CA ALA A 18 -15.14 23.36 1.72
C ALA A 18 -14.63 22.82 3.07
N PRO A 19 -15.46 22.10 3.85
CA PRO A 19 -14.96 21.43 5.05
C PRO A 19 -13.86 20.48 4.62
N LEU A 20 -12.68 20.59 5.24
CA LEU A 20 -11.68 19.52 5.18
C LEU A 20 -12.38 18.26 5.66
N GLU A 21 -12.41 17.24 4.81
CA GLU A 21 -13.01 15.95 5.12
C GLU A 21 -12.26 15.39 6.33
N ASP A 22 -12.88 15.49 7.51
CA ASP A 22 -12.30 14.96 8.73
C ASP A 22 -12.46 13.44 8.67
N HIS A 23 -11.44 12.78 8.12
CA HIS A 23 -11.41 11.34 8.01
C HIS A 23 -11.31 10.75 9.41
N GLN A 24 -12.46 10.34 9.96
CA GLN A 24 -12.54 9.71 11.27
C GLN A 24 -11.88 8.32 11.21
N CYS A 25 -10.62 8.26 11.65
CA CYS A 25 -9.90 7.01 11.85
C CYS A 25 -10.15 6.43 13.25
N GLY A 26 -9.95 5.11 13.39
CA GLY A 26 -10.09 4.43 14.66
C GLY A 26 -8.98 4.75 15.66
N ASP A 27 -9.07 4.12 16.83
CA ASP A 27 -8.02 4.23 17.86
C ASP A 27 -6.65 3.79 17.30
N ASN A 28 -5.64 4.62 17.55
CA ASN A 28 -4.26 4.41 17.08
C ASN A 28 -4.10 4.38 15.55
N GLU A 29 -5.04 4.98 14.82
CA GLU A 29 -4.96 5.16 13.38
C GLU A 29 -4.78 6.63 12.99
N GLU A 30 -4.20 6.85 11.81
CA GLU A 30 -4.05 8.15 11.17
C GLU A 30 -4.41 8.04 9.69
N TRP A 31 -5.11 9.04 9.17
CA TRP A 31 -5.43 9.09 7.75
C TRP A 31 -4.17 9.38 6.93
N LYS A 32 -3.96 8.60 5.86
CA LYS A 32 -2.87 8.82 4.91
C LYS A 32 -3.41 8.90 3.49
N SER A 33 -3.06 9.99 2.80
CA SER A 33 -3.41 10.21 1.39
C SER A 33 -2.59 9.35 0.42
N HIS A 34 -1.44 8.85 0.88
CA HIS A 34 -0.56 7.94 0.14
C HIS A 34 -0.10 6.85 1.11
N VAL A 35 -0.27 5.59 0.73
CA VAL A 35 -0.04 4.44 1.62
C VAL A 35 0.81 3.40 0.93
N ILE A 36 1.52 2.59 1.72
CA ILE A 36 2.31 1.46 1.21
C ILE A 36 1.77 0.18 1.86
N CYS A 37 1.71 0.14 3.20
CA CYS A 37 1.04 -0.91 4.00
C CYS A 37 1.15 -0.61 5.50
N ASP A 38 0.28 -1.23 6.29
CA ASP A 38 0.49 -1.37 7.73
C ASP A 38 1.50 -2.50 8.03
N SER A 39 2.09 -2.46 9.23
CA SER A 39 2.74 -3.64 9.81
C SER A 39 1.69 -4.49 10.53
N PHE A 40 1.85 -5.81 10.57
CA PHE A 40 0.86 -6.74 11.11
C PHE A 40 1.43 -7.61 12.25
N CYS A 41 0.56 -8.03 13.17
CA CYS A 41 0.93 -9.01 14.23
C CYS A 41 1.12 -10.43 13.69
N VAL A 42 0.50 -10.75 12.56
CA VAL A 42 0.55 -12.06 11.90
C VAL A 42 1.12 -11.90 10.50
N GLU A 43 1.50 -13.03 9.89
CA GLU A 43 1.96 -13.04 8.50
C GLU A 43 0.91 -12.43 7.58
N PHE A 44 1.29 -11.36 6.88
CA PHE A 44 0.39 -10.68 5.97
C PHE A 44 0.56 -11.29 4.58
N PRO A 45 -0.52 -11.79 3.94
CA PRO A 45 -0.40 -12.52 2.68
C PRO A 45 -0.15 -11.64 1.46
N TYR A 46 0.05 -10.32 1.63
CA TYR A 46 0.20 -9.37 0.52
C TYR A 46 1.53 -8.63 0.56
N ASN A 47 2.11 -8.43 -0.62
CA ASN A 47 3.33 -7.65 -0.79
C ASN A 47 3.00 -6.16 -0.89
N CYS A 48 3.58 -5.38 0.01
CA CYS A 48 3.36 -3.95 0.12
C CYS A 48 4.02 -3.11 -0.97
N THR A 49 4.84 -3.73 -1.81
CA THR A 49 5.39 -3.09 -3.02
C THR A 49 4.45 -3.21 -4.22
N ASP A 50 3.34 -3.94 -4.08
CA ASP A 50 2.35 -4.06 -5.15
C ASP A 50 1.60 -2.71 -5.31
N PRO A 51 1.68 -2.08 -6.50
CA PRO A 51 1.09 -0.76 -6.75
C PRO A 51 -0.44 -0.73 -6.58
N VAL A 52 -1.11 -1.88 -6.63
CA VAL A 52 -2.55 -2.00 -6.33
C VAL A 52 -2.85 -1.56 -4.89
N PHE A 53 -1.97 -1.88 -3.94
CA PHE A 53 -2.18 -1.57 -2.52
C PHE A 53 -1.60 -0.21 -2.09
N ALA A 54 -0.74 0.37 -2.93
CA ALA A 54 0.00 1.60 -2.64
C ALA A 54 -0.76 2.90 -2.99
N SER A 55 -1.98 2.80 -3.54
CA SER A 55 -2.63 3.94 -4.20
C SER A 55 -3.91 4.46 -3.53
N GLU A 56 -4.50 3.72 -2.58
CA GLU A 56 -5.77 4.11 -1.98
C GLU A 56 -5.60 4.82 -0.63
N ALA A 57 -5.96 6.10 -0.56
CA ALA A 57 -5.99 6.84 0.69
C ALA A 57 -6.86 6.12 1.74
N LYS A 58 -6.32 5.88 2.93
CA LYS A 58 -7.00 5.13 4.00
C LYS A 58 -6.43 5.44 5.38
N CYS A 59 -7.14 5.00 6.41
CA CYS A 59 -6.65 4.98 7.78
C CYS A 59 -5.59 3.88 7.95
N MET A 60 -4.44 4.28 8.50
CA MET A 60 -3.27 3.44 8.73
C MET A 60 -2.90 3.46 10.21
N CYS A 61 -2.24 2.43 10.70
CA CYS A 61 -1.70 2.44 12.05
C CYS A 61 -0.68 3.58 12.22
N LYS A 62 -0.81 4.31 13.31
CA LYS A 62 0.17 5.30 13.75
C LYS A 62 1.53 4.63 13.95
N GLN A 63 2.60 5.42 13.85
CA GLN A 63 3.94 4.94 14.14
C GLN A 63 4.01 4.27 15.53
N GLY A 64 4.57 3.06 15.59
CA GLY A 64 4.68 2.27 16.81
C GLY A 64 3.52 1.29 17.05
N PHE A 65 2.46 1.35 16.24
CA PHE A 65 1.33 0.43 16.27
C PHE A 65 1.35 -0.51 15.07
N VAL A 66 0.75 -1.69 15.23
CA VAL A 66 0.59 -2.71 14.19
C VAL A 66 -0.84 -3.21 14.14
N ARG A 67 -1.27 -3.64 12.96
CA ARG A 67 -2.63 -4.14 12.74
C ARG A 67 -2.74 -5.58 13.24
N GLY A 68 -3.60 -5.77 14.24
CA GLY A 68 -3.94 -7.07 14.81
C GLY A 68 -4.97 -7.83 13.97
N ALA A 69 -5.24 -9.08 14.36
CA ALA A 69 -6.20 -9.95 13.67
C ALA A 69 -7.65 -9.42 13.67
N ASN A 70 -7.98 -8.53 14.62
CA ASN A 70 -9.27 -7.85 14.70
C ASN A 70 -9.31 -6.54 13.87
N GLN A 71 -8.32 -6.32 13.00
CA GLN A 71 -8.14 -5.12 12.20
C GLN A 71 -7.97 -3.82 13.00
N ARG A 72 -7.62 -3.90 14.29
CA ARG A 72 -7.29 -2.73 15.12
C ARG A 72 -5.78 -2.52 15.23
N CYS A 73 -5.37 -1.27 15.41
CA CYS A 73 -3.97 -0.92 15.64
C CYS A 73 -3.64 -1.03 17.14
N VAL A 74 -2.74 -1.96 17.44
CA VAL A 74 -2.31 -2.33 18.80
C VAL A 74 -0.80 -2.16 18.95
N LEU A 75 -0.30 -2.17 20.18
CA LEU A 75 1.15 -2.20 20.39
C LEU A 75 1.70 -3.56 19.97
N VAL A 76 2.96 -3.57 19.54
CA VAL A 76 3.69 -4.80 19.23
C VAL A 76 3.68 -5.80 20.39
N ALA A 77 3.78 -5.29 21.61
CA ALA A 77 3.76 -6.09 22.83
C ALA A 77 2.41 -6.81 23.05
N ASP A 78 1.33 -6.32 22.43
CA ASP A 78 0.00 -6.89 22.51
C ASP A 78 -0.25 -7.95 21.42
N CYS A 79 0.73 -8.17 20.51
CA CYS A 79 0.63 -9.25 19.54
C CYS A 79 0.77 -10.62 20.24
N PRO A 80 0.00 -11.65 19.85
CA PRO A 80 0.02 -12.98 20.48
C PRO A 80 1.41 -13.65 20.55
N SER A 81 2.31 -13.30 19.64
CA SER A 81 3.69 -13.81 19.56
C SER A 81 4.75 -12.84 20.12
N GLY A 82 4.34 -11.65 20.56
CA GLY A 82 5.24 -10.56 20.98
C GLY A 82 6.17 -10.03 19.88
N LYS A 83 5.93 -10.40 18.61
CA LYS A 83 6.73 -10.00 17.45
C LYS A 83 5.85 -9.34 16.41
N THR A 84 6.37 -8.29 15.77
CA THR A 84 5.83 -7.77 14.52
C THR A 84 6.41 -8.54 13.34
N MET A 85 5.57 -8.97 12.41
CA MET A 85 6.05 -9.26 11.07
C MET A 85 6.08 -7.94 10.32
N LYS A 86 7.24 -7.29 10.36
CA LYS A 86 7.47 -6.15 9.47
C LYS A 86 7.62 -6.72 8.06
N ASN A 87 6.78 -6.30 7.13
CA ASN A 87 7.12 -6.31 5.70
C ASN A 87 8.21 -5.25 5.40
N GLU A 88 9.16 -5.06 6.31
CA GLU A 88 10.47 -4.58 5.93
C GLU A 88 11.10 -5.77 5.22
N LEU A 89 10.95 -5.82 3.90
CA LEU A 89 11.97 -6.38 3.04
C LEU A 89 13.28 -5.77 3.56
N SER A 90 14.01 -6.57 4.36
CA SER A 90 15.21 -6.11 5.04
C SER A 90 16.08 -5.39 4.01
N LYS A 91 16.85 -4.38 4.40
CA LYS A 91 17.76 -3.74 3.43
C LYS A 91 18.70 -4.77 2.77
N GLU A 92 18.92 -5.94 3.38
CA GLU A 92 19.53 -7.12 2.76
C GLU A 92 18.66 -7.78 1.67
N SER A 93 17.36 -7.93 1.88
CA SER A 93 16.42 -8.50 0.90
C SER A 93 16.18 -7.62 -0.34
N ARG A 94 16.38 -6.30 -0.24
CA ARG A 94 16.34 -5.39 -1.41
C ARG A 94 17.55 -5.55 -2.33
N ASN A 95 18.74 -5.81 -1.79
CA ASN A 95 19.88 -6.23 -2.62
C ASN A 95 19.70 -7.66 -3.13
N TYR A 96 19.06 -8.54 -2.36
CA TYR A 96 18.86 -9.92 -2.78
C TYR A 96 17.96 -10.07 -4.01
N LEU A 97 16.88 -9.30 -4.16
CA LEU A 97 15.99 -9.35 -5.33
C LEU A 97 16.54 -8.59 -6.56
N ALA A 98 17.51 -7.70 -6.38
CA ALA A 98 18.17 -6.99 -7.48
C ALA A 98 19.40 -7.74 -8.02
N GLU A 99 20.01 -8.62 -7.21
CA GLU A 99 21.22 -9.38 -7.59
C GLU A 99 20.98 -10.88 -7.81
N ASN A 100 19.85 -11.46 -7.37
CA ASN A 100 19.61 -12.90 -7.52
C ASN A 100 18.51 -13.20 -8.54
N ASP A 101 18.83 -14.15 -9.43
CA ASP A 101 17.94 -14.77 -10.40
C ASP A 101 16.68 -15.33 -9.68
N PRO A 102 15.46 -14.85 -10.00
CA PRO A 102 14.21 -15.34 -9.39
C PRO A 102 14.02 -16.86 -9.43
N CYS A 103 14.60 -17.53 -10.43
CA CYS A 103 14.54 -18.99 -10.55
C CYS A 103 15.47 -19.73 -9.58
N GLN A 104 16.41 -19.05 -8.91
CA GLN A 104 17.20 -19.67 -7.84
C GLN A 104 16.42 -19.79 -6.53
N LEU A 105 15.30 -19.07 -6.39
CA LEU A 105 14.46 -19.07 -5.19
C LEU A 105 13.12 -19.76 -5.40
N THR A 106 12.87 -20.28 -6.60
CA THR A 106 11.58 -20.83 -6.99
C THR A 106 11.73 -22.29 -7.38
N ASP A 107 11.18 -23.18 -6.56
CA ASP A 107 11.07 -24.60 -6.89
C ASP A 107 9.75 -24.86 -7.64
N CYS A 108 9.86 -25.26 -8.91
CA CYS A 108 8.71 -25.65 -9.73
C CYS A 108 8.37 -27.14 -9.56
N GLU A 109 7.18 -27.55 -10.01
CA GLU A 109 6.76 -28.96 -9.97
C GLU A 109 7.65 -29.86 -10.86
N GLU A 110 7.58 -31.18 -10.65
CA GLU A 110 8.49 -32.19 -11.23
C GLU A 110 8.57 -32.18 -12.78
N ASN A 111 7.54 -31.64 -13.46
CA ASN A 111 7.45 -31.51 -14.92
C ASN A 111 7.57 -30.07 -15.45
N GLN A 112 7.97 -29.14 -14.59
CA GLN A 112 8.12 -27.74 -14.93
C GLN A 112 9.60 -27.31 -14.94
N ILE A 113 9.88 -26.22 -15.63
CA ILE A 113 11.15 -25.50 -15.65
C ILE A 113 10.83 -24.05 -15.26
N CYS A 114 11.61 -23.50 -14.33
CA CYS A 114 11.55 -22.07 -14.04
C CYS A 114 12.19 -21.27 -15.17
N LYS A 115 11.50 -20.25 -15.66
CA LYS A 115 12.01 -19.24 -16.59
C LYS A 115 11.84 -17.86 -15.97
N ASN A 116 12.86 -17.02 -16.10
CA ASN A 116 12.74 -15.61 -15.74
C ASN A 116 11.88 -14.87 -16.76
N LYS A 117 10.85 -14.20 -16.26
CA LYS A 117 9.92 -13.43 -17.06
C LYS A 117 9.98 -11.95 -16.67
N PRO A 118 10.20 -11.04 -17.62
CA PRO A 118 10.16 -9.62 -17.34
C PRO A 118 8.74 -9.17 -17.01
N ILE A 119 8.61 -8.39 -15.94
CA ILE A 119 7.41 -7.63 -15.64
C ILE A 119 7.40 -6.39 -16.56
N PRO A 120 6.30 -6.06 -17.25
CA PRO A 120 6.20 -4.82 -18.01
C PRO A 120 6.52 -3.59 -17.16
N CYS A 121 7.45 -2.75 -17.63
CA CYS A 121 7.89 -1.55 -16.94
C CYS A 121 8.01 -0.38 -17.92
N LEU A 122 7.94 0.86 -17.42
CA LEU A 122 8.01 2.07 -18.25
C LEU A 122 9.40 2.30 -18.84
N GLU A 123 10.46 1.99 -18.09
CA GLU A 123 11.85 2.13 -18.50
C GLU A 123 12.64 0.89 -18.07
N GLY A 124 13.43 0.33 -18.99
CA GLY A 124 14.21 -0.89 -18.74
C GLY A 124 15.59 -0.62 -18.11
N PRO A 125 16.25 -1.65 -17.52
CA PRO A 125 15.86 -3.06 -17.52
C PRO A 125 14.70 -3.35 -16.54
N CYS A 126 13.72 -4.13 -17.01
CA CYS A 126 12.56 -4.45 -16.20
C CYS A 126 12.87 -5.53 -15.14
N PRO A 127 12.22 -5.46 -13.96
CA PRO A 127 12.29 -6.53 -12.97
C PRO A 127 11.87 -7.89 -13.56
N LEU A 128 12.55 -8.95 -13.15
CA LEU A 128 12.23 -10.33 -13.51
C LEU A 128 11.43 -11.00 -12.39
N ILE A 129 10.53 -11.90 -12.77
CA ILE A 129 9.87 -12.86 -11.87
C ILE A 129 10.08 -14.28 -12.37
N ALA A 130 9.98 -15.25 -11.47
CA ALA A 130 9.97 -16.66 -11.83
C ALA A 130 8.63 -17.04 -12.49
N ASP A 131 8.69 -17.78 -13.59
CA ASP A 131 7.54 -18.36 -14.29
C ASP A 131 7.79 -19.86 -14.51
N CYS A 132 6.99 -20.72 -13.88
CA CYS A 132 7.12 -22.17 -14.01
C CYS A 132 6.35 -22.64 -15.25
N VAL A 133 7.06 -23.12 -16.26
CA VAL A 133 6.46 -23.61 -17.52
C VAL A 133 6.72 -25.10 -17.69
N ASN A 134 5.82 -25.82 -18.35
CA ASN A 134 6.03 -27.25 -18.62
C ASN A 134 7.26 -27.47 -19.51
N LYS A 135 7.95 -28.60 -19.29
CA LYS A 135 8.99 -29.11 -20.18
C LYS A 135 8.35 -29.46 -21.53
N ASP A 136 8.77 -28.79 -22.60
CA ASP A 136 8.37 -29.12 -23.99
C ASP A 136 9.02 -30.44 -24.44
#